data_AF-A0A1Y4QHQ3-F1
#
_entry.id   AF-A0A1Y4QHQ3-F1
#
_cell.length_a   1.000
_cell.length_b   1.000
_cell.length_c   1.000
_cell.angle_alpha   90.00
_cell.angle_beta   90.00
_cell.angle_gamma   90.00
#
_symmetry.space_group_name_H-M   'P 1'
#
loop_
_entity.id
_entity.type
_entity.pdbx_description
1 polymer ?
#
loop_
_entity_poly.entity_id
_entity_poly.type
_entity_poly.pdbx_seq_one_letter_code
_entity_poly.pdbx_strand_id
1 'polypeptide(L)'
;MIKKTVFISYSQKDKERVSLFASLMAKNGFDIWMDVKNISLGESIISAIAEALNNVDIYMLFISHNSSESPWVTEELNIALTKNIENKKPRIIPVLLDDCNIPSALSGRLYLDARKSIQSALVQLHREFQQTDVNNTVSIASPQRPILTGVIFGLSKETDISIGPFCDGFTKDDLVNNREKVQRLLRKRANGILMNFVPLSDFDLQSPMPKYKNGVYDESVEKISGSTASSICEKVMAKATVFNPDEKKLDILIKTKLDKLFVTSLTYIFSIPFQESDFDKKCIQRIQDNYSIISYDFEDGATIEYDSNFFVSIRCTSEQIQIKLQAEYDFTFSKKAINFSPLKFITWLIKGI
;
A
#
# COMPACT_ATOMS: atom_id res chain seq x y z
N MET A 1 12.31 14.69 -19.09
CA MET A 1 13.22 13.59 -18.73
C MET A 1 12.45 12.30 -18.92
N ILE A 2 12.98 11.33 -19.68
CA ILE A 2 12.32 10.03 -19.85
C ILE A 2 12.45 9.28 -18.52
N LYS A 3 11.31 8.98 -17.87
CA LYS A 3 11.32 8.18 -16.63
C LYS A 3 11.70 6.75 -16.96
N LYS A 4 12.61 6.15 -16.18
CA LYS A 4 12.96 4.74 -16.33
C LYS A 4 11.83 3.86 -15.78
N THR A 5 11.37 2.91 -16.58
CA THR A 5 10.36 1.93 -16.18
C THR A 5 10.99 0.83 -15.34
N VAL A 6 10.40 0.55 -14.18
CA VAL A 6 10.91 -0.42 -13.21
C VAL A 6 9.83 -1.45 -12.91
N PHE A 7 10.12 -2.72 -13.18
CA PHE A 7 9.31 -3.83 -12.72
C PHE A 7 9.84 -4.34 -11.38
N ILE A 8 8.96 -4.46 -10.38
CA ILE A 8 9.29 -4.93 -9.03
C ILE A 8 8.69 -6.33 -8.80
N SER A 9 9.55 -7.32 -8.54
CA SER A 9 9.17 -8.65 -8.06
C SER A 9 9.48 -8.79 -6.57
N TYR A 10 8.52 -9.34 -5.81
CA TYR A 10 8.58 -9.46 -4.37
C TYR A 10 7.62 -10.55 -3.83
N SER A 11 7.79 -10.97 -2.57
CA SER A 11 6.82 -11.83 -1.89
C SER A 11 5.64 -11.02 -1.37
N GLN A 12 4.41 -11.53 -1.48
CA GLN A 12 3.22 -10.82 -0.99
C GLN A 12 3.32 -10.46 0.51
N LYS A 13 4.02 -11.28 1.29
CA LYS A 13 4.29 -11.02 2.71
C LYS A 13 5.16 -9.77 2.95
N ASP A 14 5.89 -9.32 1.95
CA ASP A 14 6.74 -8.12 2.00
C ASP A 14 6.08 -6.90 1.36
N LYS A 15 4.81 -6.99 0.95
CA LYS A 15 4.08 -5.93 0.23
C LYS A 15 4.20 -4.57 0.88
N GLU A 16 4.13 -4.52 2.21
CA GLU A 16 4.24 -3.25 2.94
C GLU A 16 5.60 -2.57 2.76
N ARG A 17 6.70 -3.30 2.99
CA ARG A 17 8.07 -2.79 2.85
C ARG A 17 8.39 -2.44 1.40
N VAL A 18 7.97 -3.28 0.46
CA VAL A 18 8.22 -3.06 -0.97
C VAL A 18 7.38 -1.90 -1.51
N SER A 19 6.13 -1.75 -1.06
CA SER A 19 5.28 -0.61 -1.42
C SER A 19 5.88 0.72 -0.95
N LEU A 20 6.56 0.73 0.21
CA LEU A 20 7.31 1.91 0.66
C LEU A 20 8.43 2.26 -0.31
N PHE A 21 9.27 1.27 -0.63
CA PHE A 21 10.40 1.44 -1.52
C PHE A 21 9.94 1.93 -2.90
N ALA A 22 8.94 1.26 -3.47
CA ALA A 22 8.27 1.63 -4.71
C ALA A 22 7.73 3.06 -4.67
N SER A 23 7.11 3.45 -3.56
CA SER A 23 6.56 4.79 -3.39
C SER A 23 7.67 5.84 -3.41
N LEU A 24 8.73 5.64 -2.64
CA LEU A 24 9.86 6.57 -2.61
C LEU A 24 10.59 6.63 -3.97
N MET A 25 10.72 5.51 -4.68
CA MET A 25 11.24 5.47 -6.05
C MET A 25 10.40 6.34 -7.00
N ALA A 26 9.09 6.17 -7.01
CA ALA A 26 8.21 6.91 -7.89
C ALA A 26 8.26 8.42 -7.62
N LYS A 27 8.39 8.84 -6.35
CA LYS A 27 8.65 10.26 -6.01
C LYS A 27 9.97 10.79 -6.57
N ASN A 28 10.98 9.94 -6.71
CA ASN A 28 12.28 10.27 -7.27
C ASN A 28 12.37 10.10 -8.79
N GLY A 29 11.22 10.01 -9.49
CA GLY A 29 11.18 10.06 -10.95
C GLY A 29 11.25 8.71 -11.67
N PHE A 30 11.18 7.60 -10.94
CA PHE A 30 11.02 6.27 -11.55
C PHE A 30 9.56 6.00 -11.92
N ASP A 31 9.37 5.17 -12.93
CA ASP A 31 8.06 4.73 -13.39
C ASP A 31 7.82 3.29 -12.93
N ILE A 32 7.14 3.14 -11.79
CA ILE A 32 7.08 1.87 -11.07
C ILE A 32 5.89 1.04 -11.52
N TRP A 33 6.16 -0.23 -11.78
CA TRP A 33 5.16 -1.25 -11.98
C TRP A 33 5.39 -2.42 -11.02
N MET A 34 4.35 -2.75 -10.28
CA MET A 34 4.36 -3.71 -9.18
C MET A 34 3.08 -4.56 -9.27
N ASP A 35 3.11 -5.74 -8.66
CA ASP A 35 1.91 -6.55 -8.39
C ASP A 35 1.32 -7.29 -9.60
N VAL A 36 2.15 -8.13 -10.24
CA VAL A 36 1.71 -8.97 -11.37
C VAL A 36 0.83 -10.15 -10.91
N LYS A 37 0.68 -10.44 -9.61
CA LYS A 37 0.15 -11.72 -9.12
C LYS A 37 -1.38 -11.89 -9.01
N ASN A 38 -2.19 -11.01 -9.58
CA ASN A 38 -3.58 -11.36 -9.92
C ASN A 38 -3.61 -11.92 -11.35
N ILE A 39 -3.21 -13.18 -11.49
CA ILE A 39 -3.26 -13.95 -12.74
C ILE A 39 -4.39 -14.97 -12.58
N SER A 40 -5.26 -15.05 -13.59
CA SER A 40 -6.45 -15.90 -13.50
C SER A 40 -6.04 -17.38 -13.43
N LEU A 41 -6.86 -18.22 -12.79
CA LEU A 41 -6.64 -19.69 -12.79
C LEU A 41 -6.50 -20.18 -14.24
N GLY A 42 -5.33 -20.72 -14.59
CA GLY A 42 -5.02 -21.26 -15.92
C GLY A 42 -4.07 -20.40 -16.78
N GLU A 43 -3.77 -19.16 -16.39
CA GLU A 43 -2.76 -18.34 -17.07
C GLU A 43 -1.34 -18.65 -16.57
N SER A 44 -0.38 -18.72 -17.50
CA SER A 44 1.02 -18.93 -17.14
C SER A 44 1.57 -17.66 -16.51
N ILE A 45 1.84 -17.73 -15.22
CA ILE A 45 2.46 -16.65 -14.48
C ILE A 45 3.77 -16.19 -15.16
N ILE A 46 4.53 -17.16 -15.64
CA ILE A 46 5.77 -16.98 -16.39
C ILE A 46 5.59 -16.12 -17.65
N SER A 47 4.49 -16.28 -18.41
CA SER A 47 4.30 -15.50 -19.65
C SER A 47 3.99 -14.04 -19.37
N ALA A 48 3.19 -13.74 -18.35
CA ALA A 48 2.90 -12.37 -17.94
C ALA A 48 4.17 -11.63 -17.48
N ILE A 49 5.05 -12.32 -16.75
CA ILE A 49 6.36 -11.78 -16.35
C ILE A 49 7.33 -11.67 -17.52
N ALA A 50 7.31 -12.61 -18.46
CA ALA A 50 8.11 -12.48 -19.67
C ALA A 50 7.69 -11.23 -20.46
N GLU A 51 6.40 -11.02 -20.68
CA GLU A 51 5.88 -9.85 -21.38
C GLU A 51 6.19 -8.55 -20.63
N ALA A 52 5.99 -8.56 -19.31
CA ALA A 52 6.37 -7.49 -18.40
C ALA A 52 7.82 -7.02 -18.60
N LEU A 53 8.75 -7.99 -18.65
CA LEU A 53 10.18 -7.73 -18.76
C LEU A 53 10.60 -7.15 -20.11
N ASN A 54 9.78 -7.27 -21.17
CA ASN A 54 10.11 -6.71 -22.49
C ASN A 54 10.09 -5.17 -22.51
N ASN A 55 9.26 -4.56 -21.66
CA ASN A 55 8.94 -3.14 -21.73
C ASN A 55 9.55 -2.31 -20.60
N VAL A 56 10.44 -2.91 -19.79
CA VAL A 56 11.04 -2.25 -18.63
C VAL A 56 12.54 -2.03 -18.76
N ASP A 57 13.01 -0.89 -18.24
CA ASP A 57 14.44 -0.59 -18.18
C ASP A 57 15.15 -1.34 -17.06
N ILE A 58 14.45 -1.53 -15.94
CA ILE A 58 14.98 -2.09 -14.70
C ILE A 58 14.05 -3.21 -14.22
N TYR A 59 14.64 -4.33 -13.84
CA TYR A 59 13.98 -5.39 -13.10
C TYR A 59 14.56 -5.45 -11.70
N MET A 60 13.74 -5.18 -10.70
CA MET A 60 14.14 -5.13 -9.30
C MET A 60 13.55 -6.32 -8.55
N LEU A 61 14.41 -7.18 -8.01
CA LEU A 61 14.00 -8.38 -7.28
C LEU A 61 14.26 -8.19 -5.79
N PHE A 62 13.20 -8.19 -4.99
CA PHE A 62 13.29 -8.09 -3.54
C PHE A 62 13.46 -9.47 -2.90
N ILE A 63 14.57 -9.64 -2.20
CA ILE A 63 15.00 -10.89 -1.58
C ILE A 63 14.85 -10.77 -0.07
N SER A 64 14.03 -11.63 0.51
CA SER A 64 13.71 -11.73 1.93
C SER A 64 13.65 -13.20 2.33
N HIS A 65 13.51 -13.50 3.62
CA HIS A 65 13.21 -14.87 4.05
C HIS A 65 11.93 -15.41 3.40
N ASN A 66 10.95 -14.52 3.12
CA ASN A 66 9.68 -14.87 2.50
C ASN A 66 9.76 -15.17 1.00
N SER A 67 10.79 -14.69 0.31
CA SER A 67 10.98 -14.91 -1.13
C SER A 67 12.07 -15.94 -1.44
N SER A 68 13.09 -16.09 -0.59
CA SER A 68 14.20 -17.04 -0.80
C SER A 68 13.76 -18.51 -0.81
N GLU A 69 12.66 -18.84 -0.14
CA GLU A 69 12.12 -20.20 -0.05
C GLU A 69 11.12 -20.53 -1.18
N SER A 70 10.74 -19.55 -2.00
CA SER A 70 9.75 -19.78 -3.06
C SER A 70 10.42 -20.38 -4.31
N PRO A 71 10.01 -21.59 -4.76
CA PRO A 71 10.52 -22.19 -6.00
C PRO A 71 10.35 -21.29 -7.24
N TRP A 72 9.38 -20.38 -7.14
CA TRP A 72 8.95 -19.47 -8.19
C TRP A 72 9.95 -18.35 -8.48
N VAL A 73 10.77 -17.94 -7.49
CA VAL A 73 11.83 -16.91 -7.68
C VAL A 73 12.89 -17.38 -8.67
N THR A 74 13.18 -18.69 -8.72
CA THR A 74 14.23 -19.25 -9.57
C THR A 74 13.86 -19.20 -11.06
N GLU A 75 12.61 -19.53 -11.39
CA GLU A 75 12.16 -19.59 -12.79
C GLU A 75 11.97 -18.19 -13.39
N GLU A 76 11.36 -17.25 -12.66
CA GLU A 76 11.28 -15.84 -13.06
C GLU A 76 12.66 -15.24 -13.32
N LEU A 77 13.59 -15.50 -12.40
CA LEU A 77 14.95 -14.98 -12.46
C LEU A 77 15.70 -15.52 -13.67
N ASN A 78 15.50 -16.81 -14.02
CA ASN A 78 16.09 -17.41 -15.22
C ASN A 78 15.62 -16.72 -16.51
N ILE A 79 14.33 -16.38 -16.61
CA ILE A 79 13.77 -15.65 -17.77
C ILE A 79 14.38 -14.25 -17.87
N ALA A 80 14.41 -13.51 -16.76
CA ALA A 80 15.00 -12.17 -16.72
C ALA A 80 16.49 -12.20 -17.09
N LEU A 81 17.24 -13.18 -16.57
CA LEU A 81 18.66 -13.37 -16.88
C LEU A 81 18.88 -13.70 -18.36
N THR A 82 18.06 -14.58 -18.94
CA THR A 82 18.14 -14.94 -20.36
C THR A 82 17.95 -13.70 -21.24
N LYS A 83 16.91 -12.89 -20.96
CA LYS A 83 16.67 -11.63 -21.69
C LYS A 83 17.77 -10.59 -21.49
N ASN A 84 18.31 -10.49 -20.27
CA ASN A 84 19.43 -9.58 -19.98
C ASN A 84 20.69 -9.96 -20.78
N ILE A 85 20.93 -11.25 -21.00
CA ILE A 85 22.04 -11.74 -21.84
C ILE A 85 21.81 -11.38 -23.30
N GLU A 86 20.59 -11.54 -23.82
CA GLU A 86 20.25 -11.28 -25.22
C GLU A 86 20.29 -9.79 -25.58
N ASN A 87 19.70 -8.92 -24.75
CA ASN A 87 19.41 -7.52 -25.11
C ASN A 87 20.01 -6.48 -24.16
N LYS A 88 20.83 -6.88 -23.18
CA LYS A 88 21.35 -6.03 -22.08
C LYS A 88 20.27 -5.33 -21.23
N LYS A 89 18.99 -5.66 -21.45
CA LYS A 89 17.82 -5.15 -20.72
C LYS A 89 16.86 -6.29 -20.37
N PRO A 90 16.10 -6.16 -19.27
CA PRO A 90 16.21 -5.08 -18.27
C PRO A 90 17.48 -5.21 -17.41
N ARG A 91 17.94 -4.10 -16.82
CA ARG A 91 19.01 -4.16 -15.80
C ARG A 91 18.44 -4.83 -14.55
N ILE A 92 19.00 -5.98 -14.17
CA ILE A 92 18.56 -6.73 -12.98
C ILE A 92 19.25 -6.16 -11.74
N ILE A 93 18.47 -5.71 -10.76
CA ILE A 93 18.94 -5.16 -9.49
C ILE A 93 18.32 -5.97 -8.34
N PRO A 94 19.11 -6.84 -7.69
CA PRO A 94 18.69 -7.48 -6.45
C PRO A 94 18.61 -6.44 -5.32
N VAL A 95 17.60 -6.55 -4.47
CA VAL A 95 17.42 -5.73 -3.27
C VAL A 95 17.25 -6.66 -2.09
N LEU A 96 18.20 -6.67 -1.15
CA LEU A 96 18.08 -7.47 0.06
C LEU A 96 17.25 -6.73 1.12
N LEU A 97 16.20 -7.39 1.58
CA LEU A 97 15.35 -6.98 2.69
C LEU A 97 15.77 -7.65 4.00
N ASP A 98 16.21 -8.91 3.95
CA ASP A 98 16.61 -9.67 5.14
C ASP A 98 17.98 -10.33 4.94
N ASP A 99 18.56 -10.85 6.02
CA ASP A 99 19.80 -11.63 5.96
C ASP A 99 19.50 -13.07 5.52
N CYS A 100 19.36 -13.28 4.22
CA CYS A 100 18.88 -14.52 3.61
C CYS A 100 19.82 -15.00 2.50
N ASN A 101 19.67 -16.28 2.12
CA ASN A 101 20.47 -16.87 1.05
C ASN A 101 20.10 -16.23 -0.29
N ILE A 102 21.08 -15.56 -0.90
CA ILE A 102 20.95 -15.01 -2.24
C ILE A 102 20.96 -16.17 -3.25
N PRO A 103 19.98 -16.26 -4.18
CA PRO A 103 20.00 -17.27 -5.23
C PRO A 103 21.33 -17.29 -5.98
N SER A 104 21.88 -18.47 -6.24
CA SER A 104 23.19 -18.65 -6.89
C SER A 104 23.30 -17.93 -8.24
N ALA A 105 22.18 -17.84 -8.97
CA ALA A 105 22.06 -17.11 -10.23
C ALA A 105 22.34 -15.59 -10.10
N LEU A 106 22.37 -15.04 -8.88
CA LEU A 106 22.71 -13.65 -8.57
C LEU A 106 24.07 -13.49 -7.87
N SER A 107 24.79 -14.57 -7.59
CA SER A 107 26.05 -14.56 -6.82
C SER A 107 27.15 -13.65 -7.38
N GLY A 108 27.11 -13.33 -8.69
CA GLY A 108 28.04 -12.41 -9.35
C GLY A 108 27.53 -10.98 -9.55
N ARG A 109 26.36 -10.61 -8.99
CA ARG A 109 25.76 -9.28 -9.17
C ARG A 109 25.79 -8.50 -7.85
N LEU A 110 26.13 -7.22 -7.94
CA LEU A 110 25.95 -6.29 -6.83
C LEU A 110 24.46 -6.14 -6.52
N TYR A 111 24.14 -5.98 -5.24
CA TYR A 111 22.79 -5.78 -4.74
C TYR A 111 22.67 -4.45 -4.01
N LEU A 112 21.45 -3.94 -3.92
CA LEU A 112 21.10 -2.87 -2.99
C LEU A 112 20.79 -3.46 -1.63
N ASP A 113 21.44 -2.94 -0.60
CA ASP A 113 21.22 -3.38 0.77
C ASP A 113 20.16 -2.51 1.44
N ALA A 114 18.93 -3.03 1.51
CA ALA A 114 17.81 -2.41 2.21
C ALA A 114 17.49 -3.11 3.55
N ARG A 115 18.39 -3.97 4.06
CA ARG A 115 18.21 -4.68 5.33
C ARG A 115 18.17 -3.73 6.51
N LYS A 116 19.03 -2.71 6.47
CA LYS A 116 19.13 -1.69 7.51
C LYS A 116 18.25 -0.50 7.24
N SER A 117 18.24 0.03 6.02
CA SER A 117 17.36 1.14 5.65
C SER A 117 16.96 1.17 4.17
N ILE A 118 15.67 1.39 3.91
CA ILE A 118 15.14 1.63 2.56
C ILE A 118 15.70 2.95 2.00
N GLN A 119 15.78 4.00 2.82
CA GLN A 119 16.27 5.31 2.40
C GLN A 119 17.76 5.25 2.00
N SER A 120 18.60 4.51 2.73
CA SER A 120 20.02 4.37 2.35
C SER A 120 20.17 3.64 1.00
N ALA A 121 19.38 2.59 0.79
CA ALA A 121 19.36 1.85 -0.48
C ALA A 121 18.91 2.75 -1.64
N LEU A 122 17.92 3.62 -1.41
CA LEU A 122 17.46 4.58 -2.41
C LEU A 122 18.50 5.66 -2.74
N VAL A 123 19.23 6.16 -1.73
CA VAL A 123 20.33 7.11 -1.94
C VAL A 123 21.44 6.45 -2.79
N GLN A 124 21.78 5.20 -2.48
CA GLN A 124 22.75 4.43 -3.28
C GLN A 124 22.28 4.27 -4.73
N LEU A 125 21.07 3.78 -4.93
CA LEU A 125 20.46 3.63 -6.25
C LEU A 125 20.48 4.97 -7.01
N HIS A 126 20.07 6.05 -6.38
CA HIS A 126 20.01 7.35 -7.03
C HIS A 126 21.39 7.86 -7.44
N ARG A 127 22.43 7.64 -6.63
CA ARG A 127 23.82 7.96 -7.02
C ARG A 127 24.23 7.21 -8.27
N GLU A 128 23.92 5.93 -8.38
CA GLU A 128 24.25 5.13 -9.57
C GLU A 128 23.53 5.63 -10.82
N PHE A 129 22.25 5.99 -10.70
CA PHE A 129 21.47 6.45 -11.85
C PHE A 129 21.75 7.92 -12.24
N GLN A 130 22.14 8.79 -11.29
CA GLN A 130 22.63 10.15 -11.56
C GLN A 130 24.02 10.16 -12.21
N GLN A 131 24.92 9.26 -11.81
CA GLN A 131 26.27 9.16 -12.40
C GLN A 131 26.24 8.68 -13.86
N THR A 132 25.13 8.12 -14.33
CA THR A 132 24.96 7.72 -15.74
C THR A 132 24.50 8.90 -16.61
N ASP A 133 23.97 9.98 -16.01
CA ASP A 133 23.47 11.21 -16.65
C ASP A 133 24.30 12.43 -16.14
N VAL A 134 25.60 12.47 -16.40
CA VAL A 134 26.49 13.51 -15.82
C VAL A 134 26.23 14.88 -16.45
N ASN A 135 25.61 15.82 -15.71
CA ASN A 135 25.93 17.27 -15.61
C ASN A 135 24.80 18.11 -14.96
N ASN A 136 24.31 17.75 -13.78
CA ASN A 136 23.70 18.74 -12.89
C ASN A 136 23.79 18.28 -11.45
N THR A 137 24.78 18.80 -10.73
CA THR A 137 24.89 18.73 -9.28
C THR A 137 23.71 19.47 -8.65
N VAL A 138 22.64 18.74 -8.38
CA VAL A 138 21.68 19.14 -7.35
C VAL A 138 22.05 18.33 -6.11
N SER A 139 22.60 19.03 -5.12
CA SER A 139 22.73 18.50 -3.76
C SER A 139 21.34 18.07 -3.29
N ILE A 140 21.10 16.76 -3.21
CA ILE A 140 19.86 16.22 -2.65
C ILE A 140 19.94 16.47 -1.15
N ALA A 141 19.38 17.59 -0.72
CA ALA A 141 19.05 17.78 0.68
C ALA A 141 18.12 16.62 1.07
N SER A 142 18.59 15.73 1.93
CA SER A 142 17.76 14.69 2.51
C SER A 142 16.52 15.37 3.11
N PRO A 143 15.31 14.93 2.76
CA PRO A 143 14.10 15.55 3.28
C PRO A 143 14.15 15.49 4.81
N GLN A 144 14.06 16.64 5.50
CA GLN A 144 14.03 16.69 6.96
C GLN A 144 12.61 16.50 7.53
N ARG A 145 11.63 16.19 6.69
CA ARG A 145 10.22 16.13 7.06
C ARG A 145 9.61 14.80 6.66
N PRO A 146 8.62 14.29 7.43
CA PRO A 146 7.80 13.16 7.03
C PRO A 146 7.22 13.35 5.64
N ILE A 147 7.28 12.30 4.83
CA ILE A 147 6.84 12.32 3.43
C ILE A 147 5.60 11.45 3.30
N LEU A 148 4.48 12.01 2.81
CA LEU A 148 3.29 11.20 2.54
C LEU A 148 3.55 10.23 1.38
N THR A 149 3.71 8.95 1.66
CA THR A 149 4.01 7.90 0.67
C THR A 149 2.79 7.11 0.25
N GLY A 150 1.70 7.14 1.03
CA GLY A 150 0.46 6.50 0.64
C GLY A 150 -0.74 6.95 1.44
N VAL A 151 -1.92 6.70 0.88
CA VAL A 151 -3.20 6.86 1.58
C VAL A 151 -4.09 5.67 1.26
N ILE A 152 -4.72 5.10 2.28
CA ILE A 152 -5.69 4.01 2.14
C ILE A 152 -7.07 4.57 2.48
N PHE A 153 -7.99 4.47 1.54
CA PHE A 153 -9.40 4.73 1.76
C PHE A 153 -10.08 3.41 2.08
N GLY A 154 -10.55 3.25 3.31
CA GLY A 154 -11.40 2.13 3.69
C GLY A 154 -12.86 2.46 3.39
N LEU A 155 -13.52 1.54 2.71
CA LEU A 155 -14.95 1.56 2.46
C LEU A 155 -15.54 0.31 3.09
N SER A 156 -16.70 0.45 3.71
CA SER A 156 -17.45 -0.72 4.16
C SER A 156 -18.93 -0.51 3.99
N LYS A 157 -19.65 -1.61 3.76
CA LYS A 157 -21.11 -1.63 3.74
C LYS A 157 -21.59 -3.02 4.15
N GLU A 158 -22.59 -3.04 5.02
CA GLU A 158 -23.29 -4.25 5.42
C GLU A 158 -24.27 -4.69 4.33
N THR A 159 -24.47 -6.00 4.20
CA THR A 159 -25.53 -6.55 3.35
C THR A 159 -26.88 -6.09 3.86
N ASP A 160 -27.76 -5.69 2.95
CA ASP A 160 -29.11 -5.27 3.32
C ASP A 160 -29.98 -6.48 3.77
N ILE A 161 -29.43 -7.69 3.68
CA ILE A 161 -30.05 -8.97 4.03
C ILE A 161 -29.35 -9.55 5.26
N SER A 162 -30.14 -10.08 6.19
CA SER A 162 -29.71 -10.92 7.31
C SER A 162 -30.39 -12.29 7.18
N ILE A 163 -29.68 -13.37 7.55
CA ILE A 163 -30.22 -14.72 7.61
C ILE A 163 -30.25 -15.16 9.06
N GLY A 164 -31.40 -15.63 9.53
CA GLY A 164 -31.57 -16.11 10.90
C GLY A 164 -32.93 -16.77 11.10
N PRO A 165 -33.13 -17.41 12.26
CA PRO A 165 -34.39 -18.11 12.59
C PRO A 165 -35.62 -17.19 12.62
N PHE A 166 -35.40 -15.87 12.75
CA PHE A 166 -36.45 -14.84 12.77
C PHE A 166 -36.38 -13.89 11.57
N CYS A 167 -35.58 -14.23 10.54
CA CYS A 167 -35.52 -13.50 9.28
C CYS A 167 -36.36 -14.26 8.25
N ASP A 168 -37.60 -13.82 8.03
CA ASP A 168 -38.46 -14.45 7.03
C ASP A 168 -38.08 -14.01 5.61
N GLY A 169 -38.04 -14.98 4.68
CA GLY A 169 -38.07 -14.72 3.25
C GLY A 169 -36.75 -14.58 2.51
N PHE A 170 -35.58 -14.74 3.17
CA PHE A 170 -34.28 -14.70 2.50
C PHE A 170 -33.51 -16.00 2.65
N THR A 171 -32.99 -16.49 1.53
CA THR A 171 -32.15 -17.68 1.43
C THR A 171 -30.67 -17.33 1.55
N LYS A 172 -29.82 -18.36 1.69
CA LYS A 172 -28.36 -18.20 1.58
C LYS A 172 -27.96 -17.60 0.23
N ASP A 173 -28.62 -17.99 -0.84
CA ASP A 173 -28.34 -17.49 -2.17
C ASP A 173 -28.70 -16.00 -2.31
N ASP A 174 -29.77 -15.56 -1.64
CA ASP A 174 -30.13 -14.13 -1.61
C ASP A 174 -29.06 -13.28 -0.91
N LEU A 175 -28.51 -13.77 0.20
CA LEU A 175 -27.40 -13.10 0.90
C LEU A 175 -26.15 -13.02 0.01
N VAL A 176 -25.80 -14.11 -0.68
CA VAL A 176 -24.68 -14.13 -1.64
C VAL A 176 -24.91 -13.12 -2.77
N ASN A 177 -26.10 -13.11 -3.37
CA ASN A 177 -26.48 -12.17 -4.43
C ASN A 177 -26.45 -10.72 -3.94
N ASN A 178 -26.87 -10.44 -2.70
CA ASN A 178 -26.78 -9.10 -2.11
C ASN A 178 -25.33 -8.70 -1.84
N ARG A 179 -24.52 -9.59 -1.29
CA ARG A 179 -23.08 -9.38 -1.11
C ARG A 179 -22.41 -8.99 -2.43
N GLU A 180 -22.67 -9.72 -3.52
CA GLU A 180 -22.07 -9.41 -4.83
C GLU A 180 -22.47 -8.02 -5.34
N LYS A 181 -23.73 -7.61 -5.11
CA LYS A 181 -24.19 -6.25 -5.42
C LYS A 181 -23.44 -5.21 -4.59
N VAL A 182 -23.23 -5.46 -3.30
CA VAL A 182 -22.45 -4.58 -2.42
C VAL A 182 -20.98 -4.52 -2.85
N GLN A 183 -20.35 -5.67 -3.15
CA GLN A 183 -18.98 -5.73 -3.68
C GLN A 183 -18.83 -4.91 -4.96
N ARG A 184 -19.75 -5.07 -5.92
CA ARG A 184 -19.74 -4.28 -7.17
C ARG A 184 -19.88 -2.79 -6.90
N LEU A 185 -20.71 -2.40 -5.94
CA LEU A 185 -20.86 -1.00 -5.53
C LEU A 185 -19.56 -0.46 -4.94
N LEU A 186 -18.97 -1.15 -3.95
CA LEU A 186 -17.73 -0.71 -3.29
C LEU A 186 -16.57 -0.66 -4.29
N ARG A 187 -16.44 -1.65 -5.18
CA ARG A 187 -15.46 -1.64 -6.26
C ARG A 187 -15.60 -0.41 -7.16
N LYS A 188 -16.83 -0.08 -7.58
CA LYS A 188 -17.08 1.14 -8.38
C LYS A 188 -16.64 2.41 -7.64
N ARG A 189 -16.85 2.49 -6.32
CA ARG A 189 -16.46 3.64 -5.49
C ARG A 189 -14.95 3.72 -5.31
N ALA A 190 -14.30 2.60 -5.00
CA ALA A 190 -12.85 2.50 -4.91
C ALA A 190 -12.16 2.91 -6.22
N ASN A 191 -12.65 2.42 -7.35
CA ASN A 191 -12.14 2.83 -8.66
C ASN A 191 -12.33 4.33 -8.88
N GLY A 192 -13.49 4.88 -8.49
CA GLY A 192 -13.75 6.33 -8.53
C GLY A 192 -12.81 7.16 -7.66
N ILE A 193 -12.28 6.61 -6.56
CA ILE A 193 -11.21 7.23 -5.74
C ILE A 193 -9.90 7.21 -6.53
N LEU A 194 -9.49 6.03 -7.00
CA LEU A 194 -8.22 5.81 -7.69
C LEU A 194 -8.10 6.67 -8.97
N MET A 195 -9.22 6.90 -9.69
CA MET A 195 -9.28 7.76 -10.87
C MET A 195 -8.89 9.23 -10.63
N ASN A 196 -8.86 9.70 -9.38
CA ASN A 196 -8.36 11.05 -9.10
C ASN A 196 -6.83 11.12 -9.13
N PHE A 197 -6.16 9.98 -8.92
CA PHE A 197 -4.70 9.90 -8.73
C PHE A 197 -3.99 9.16 -9.87
N VAL A 198 -4.68 8.24 -10.53
CA VAL A 198 -4.15 7.42 -11.62
C VAL A 198 -4.69 7.93 -12.97
N PRO A 199 -3.84 8.18 -13.98
CA PRO A 199 -4.28 8.54 -15.33
C PRO A 199 -5.12 7.43 -15.97
N LEU A 200 -6.15 7.80 -16.75
CA LEU A 200 -6.99 6.84 -17.48
C LEU A 200 -6.21 5.87 -18.39
N SER A 201 -5.07 6.30 -18.93
CA SER A 201 -4.18 5.45 -19.75
C SER A 201 -3.64 4.24 -18.98
N ASP A 202 -3.60 4.34 -17.65
CA ASP A 202 -3.04 3.34 -16.76
C ASP A 202 -4.13 2.48 -16.11
N PHE A 203 -5.39 2.62 -16.56
CA PHE A 203 -6.52 1.78 -16.15
C PHE A 203 -6.65 0.58 -17.07
N ASP A 204 -6.39 -0.61 -16.54
CA ASP A 204 -6.85 -1.84 -17.18
C ASP A 204 -8.32 -2.09 -16.82
N LEU A 205 -9.23 -1.67 -17.71
CA LEU A 205 -10.67 -1.87 -17.55
C LEU A 205 -11.15 -3.26 -17.98
N GLN A 206 -10.29 -4.06 -18.60
CA GLN A 206 -10.64 -5.40 -19.09
C GLN A 206 -10.38 -6.46 -18.03
N SER A 207 -9.44 -6.22 -17.12
CA SER A 207 -9.17 -7.12 -15.99
C SER A 207 -10.31 -7.18 -14.97
N PRO A 208 -10.66 -8.39 -14.46
CA PRO A 208 -11.70 -8.56 -13.43
C PRO A 208 -11.34 -7.87 -12.09
N MET A 209 -10.04 -7.75 -11.82
CA MET A 209 -9.46 -6.87 -10.80
C MET A 209 -8.55 -5.86 -11.51
N PRO A 210 -9.01 -4.63 -11.74
CA PRO A 210 -8.24 -3.63 -12.46
C PRO A 210 -6.92 -3.33 -11.73
N LYS A 211 -5.79 -3.49 -12.43
CA LYS A 211 -4.45 -3.13 -11.92
C LYS A 211 -4.18 -1.67 -12.23
N TYR A 212 -3.68 -0.92 -11.26
CA TYR A 212 -3.42 0.51 -11.40
C TYR A 212 -1.97 0.84 -11.18
N LYS A 213 -1.42 1.64 -12.06
CA LYS A 213 -0.15 2.30 -11.80
C LYS A 213 -0.34 3.26 -10.62
N ASN A 214 0.39 3.04 -9.52
CA ASN A 214 0.27 3.80 -8.27
C ASN A 214 -1.03 3.62 -7.47
N GLY A 215 -1.74 2.50 -7.63
CA GLY A 215 -2.88 2.20 -6.76
C GLY A 215 -3.21 0.72 -6.66
N VAL A 216 -3.86 0.33 -5.57
CA VAL A 216 -4.30 -1.06 -5.33
C VAL A 216 -5.71 -1.06 -4.77
N TYR A 217 -6.49 -2.06 -5.18
CA TYR A 217 -7.78 -2.38 -4.62
C TYR A 217 -7.72 -3.75 -3.94
N ASP A 218 -8.09 -3.80 -2.67
CA ASP A 218 -8.23 -5.04 -1.90
C ASP A 218 -9.68 -5.15 -1.37
N GLU A 219 -10.24 -6.35 -1.32
CA GLU A 219 -11.60 -6.60 -0.81
C GLU A 219 -11.62 -7.76 0.19
N SER A 220 -12.52 -7.68 1.17
CA SER A 220 -12.72 -8.71 2.19
C SER A 220 -14.18 -8.70 2.67
N VAL A 221 -14.60 -9.81 3.27
CA VAL A 221 -15.97 -9.99 3.77
C VAL A 221 -15.89 -10.58 5.16
N GLU A 222 -16.61 -9.97 6.09
CA GLU A 222 -16.70 -10.41 7.48
C GLU A 222 -18.14 -10.78 7.81
N LYS A 223 -18.35 -11.82 8.62
CA LYS A 223 -19.68 -12.17 9.12
C LYS A 223 -19.91 -11.46 10.44
N ILE A 224 -21.00 -10.72 10.53
CA ILE A 224 -21.38 -9.95 11.71
C ILE A 224 -22.80 -10.30 12.15
N SER A 225 -23.17 -9.86 13.35
CA SER A 225 -24.54 -10.05 13.86
C SER A 225 -25.54 -9.27 13.04
N GLY A 226 -26.61 -9.94 12.60
CA GLY A 226 -27.69 -9.34 11.82
C GLY A 226 -28.70 -8.57 12.67
N SER A 227 -29.78 -8.14 12.02
CA SER A 227 -30.82 -7.27 12.61
C SER A 227 -31.69 -7.95 13.69
N THR A 228 -31.70 -9.28 13.76
CA THR A 228 -32.47 -10.05 14.75
C THR A 228 -31.58 -11.00 15.56
N ALA A 229 -32.07 -11.48 16.71
CA ALA A 229 -31.34 -12.41 17.55
C ALA A 229 -30.95 -13.68 16.76
N SER A 230 -29.68 -14.08 16.88
CA SER A 230 -29.12 -15.23 16.17
C SER A 230 -29.18 -15.13 14.63
N SER A 231 -29.35 -13.94 14.08
CA SER A 231 -29.19 -13.69 12.65
C SER A 231 -27.76 -13.26 12.32
N ILE A 232 -27.36 -13.53 11.08
CA ILE A 232 -26.05 -13.23 10.53
C ILE A 232 -26.27 -12.31 9.33
N CYS A 233 -25.53 -11.22 9.25
CA CYS A 233 -25.32 -10.47 8.02
C CYS A 233 -23.83 -10.45 7.66
N GLU A 234 -23.51 -9.95 6.47
CA GLU A 234 -22.13 -9.85 6.01
C GLU A 234 -21.73 -8.39 5.86
N LYS A 235 -20.59 -8.00 6.42
CA LYS A 235 -19.96 -6.71 6.20
C LYS A 235 -18.93 -6.85 5.10
N VAL A 236 -19.19 -6.20 3.98
CA VAL A 236 -18.23 -6.14 2.87
C VAL A 236 -17.31 -4.94 3.10
N MET A 237 -16.02 -5.17 3.01
CA MET A 237 -14.98 -4.15 3.16
C MET A 237 -14.15 -4.08 1.89
N ALA A 238 -13.81 -2.86 1.49
CA ALA A 238 -12.90 -2.58 0.38
C ALA A 238 -11.86 -1.56 0.82
N LYS A 239 -10.62 -1.72 0.35
CA LYS A 239 -9.52 -0.80 0.57
C LYS A 239 -9.05 -0.29 -0.78
N ALA A 240 -9.04 1.03 -0.98
CA ALA A 240 -8.41 1.68 -2.12
C ALA A 240 -7.12 2.35 -1.64
N THR A 241 -5.98 1.76 -1.97
CA THR A 241 -4.66 2.28 -1.62
C THR A 241 -4.14 3.12 -2.78
N VAL A 242 -3.78 4.37 -2.49
CA VAL A 242 -3.11 5.29 -3.43
C VAL A 242 -1.67 5.46 -2.98
N PHE A 243 -0.73 5.15 -3.85
CA PHE A 243 0.69 5.38 -3.61
C PHE A 243 1.09 6.77 -4.10
N ASN A 244 1.88 7.49 -3.32
CA ASN A 244 2.31 8.86 -3.58
C ASN A 244 1.21 9.80 -4.08
N PRO A 245 0.12 9.95 -3.32
CA PRO A 245 -0.96 10.82 -3.74
C PRO A 245 -0.45 12.25 -3.95
N ASP A 246 -0.95 12.91 -5.00
CA ASP A 246 -0.84 14.36 -5.12
C ASP A 246 -1.60 14.99 -3.95
N GLU A 247 -0.87 15.69 -3.08
CA GLU A 247 -1.42 16.26 -1.83
C GLU A 247 -2.56 17.26 -2.09
N LYS A 248 -2.49 18.03 -3.18
CA LYS A 248 -3.56 18.99 -3.52
C LYS A 248 -4.82 18.25 -3.96
N LYS A 249 -4.68 17.23 -4.81
CA LYS A 249 -5.82 16.40 -5.23
C LYS A 249 -6.44 15.65 -4.06
N LEU A 250 -5.60 15.15 -3.15
CA LEU A 250 -6.02 14.48 -1.93
C LEU A 250 -6.84 15.42 -1.05
N ASP A 251 -6.35 16.63 -0.79
CA ASP A 251 -7.05 17.63 0.01
C ASP A 251 -8.41 17.99 -0.59
N ILE A 252 -8.48 18.14 -1.92
CA ILE A 252 -9.75 18.40 -2.63
C ILE A 252 -10.70 17.21 -2.47
N LEU A 253 -10.23 15.98 -2.65
CA LEU A 253 -11.04 14.77 -2.52
C LEU A 253 -11.62 14.63 -1.11
N ILE A 254 -10.78 14.84 -0.09
CA ILE A 254 -11.16 14.77 1.33
C ILE A 254 -12.28 15.78 1.62
N LYS A 255 -12.12 17.02 1.18
CA LYS A 255 -13.09 18.11 1.46
C LYS A 255 -14.40 18.00 0.68
N THR A 256 -14.42 17.36 -0.47
CA THR A 256 -15.56 17.46 -1.41
C THR A 256 -16.32 16.16 -1.65
N LYS A 257 -15.70 15.00 -1.41
CA LYS A 257 -16.19 13.72 -1.93
C LYS A 257 -16.20 12.55 -0.93
N LEU A 258 -15.62 12.65 0.27
CA LEU A 258 -15.60 11.52 1.23
C LEU A 258 -17.00 10.95 1.51
N ASP A 259 -17.96 11.81 1.88
CA ASP A 259 -19.35 11.40 2.15
C ASP A 259 -19.99 10.69 0.96
N LYS A 260 -19.76 11.22 -0.25
CA LYS A 260 -20.34 10.68 -1.49
C LYS A 260 -19.73 9.33 -1.89
N LEU A 261 -18.57 8.99 -1.33
CA LEU A 261 -17.81 7.80 -1.66
C LEU A 261 -17.94 6.70 -0.61
N PHE A 262 -18.70 6.91 0.48
CA PHE A 262 -18.86 5.95 1.59
C PHE A 262 -17.52 5.52 2.19
N VAL A 263 -16.61 6.49 2.34
CA VAL A 263 -15.35 6.23 3.04
C VAL A 263 -15.65 6.16 4.53
N THR A 264 -15.31 5.02 5.14
CA THR A 264 -15.55 4.74 6.56
C THR A 264 -14.25 4.84 7.38
N SER A 265 -13.09 4.77 6.71
CA SER A 265 -11.80 4.99 7.34
C SER A 265 -10.80 5.61 6.37
N LEU A 266 -9.83 6.35 6.90
CA LEU A 266 -8.76 6.95 6.11
C LEU A 266 -7.42 6.73 6.79
N THR A 267 -6.51 6.03 6.14
CA THR A 267 -5.16 5.78 6.65
C THR A 267 -4.15 6.58 5.86
N TYR A 268 -3.35 7.40 6.54
CA TYR A 268 -2.20 8.07 5.95
C TYR A 268 -0.93 7.30 6.27
N ILE A 269 -0.07 7.11 5.28
CA ILE A 269 1.21 6.43 5.41
C ILE A 269 2.31 7.44 5.12
N PHE A 270 3.11 7.73 6.14
CA PHE A 270 4.24 8.65 6.03
C PHE A 270 5.55 7.89 6.17
N SER A 271 6.50 8.17 5.29
CA SER A 271 7.88 7.77 5.45
C SER A 271 8.62 8.78 6.32
N ILE A 272 9.38 8.28 7.30
CA ILE A 272 10.25 9.09 8.15
C ILE A 272 11.67 9.05 7.57
N PRO A 273 12.31 10.21 7.36
CA PRO A 273 13.58 10.28 6.64
C PRO A 273 14.82 10.05 7.52
N PHE A 274 14.65 9.93 8.84
CA PHE A 274 15.74 9.72 9.79
C PHE A 274 15.53 8.41 10.56
N GLN A 275 16.64 7.71 10.85
CA GLN A 275 16.63 6.53 11.69
C GLN A 275 17.04 6.89 13.11
N GLU A 276 16.16 6.62 14.05
CA GLU A 276 16.43 6.77 15.47
C GLU A 276 16.14 5.46 16.20
N SER A 277 17.05 5.06 17.09
CA SER A 277 16.86 3.90 17.95
C SER A 277 15.66 4.12 18.87
N ASP A 278 14.83 3.08 19.02
CA ASP A 278 13.63 3.12 19.87
C ASP A 278 12.59 4.18 19.46
N PHE A 279 12.59 4.61 18.19
CA PHE A 279 11.63 5.58 17.66
C PHE A 279 10.17 5.18 17.91
N ASP A 280 9.86 3.91 17.67
CA ASP A 280 8.55 3.28 17.93
C ASP A 280 8.16 3.37 19.41
N LYS A 281 9.07 3.04 20.32
CA LYS A 281 8.85 3.12 21.77
C LYS A 281 8.65 4.56 22.23
N LYS A 282 9.44 5.51 21.72
CA LYS A 282 9.29 6.94 22.03
C LYS A 282 7.94 7.49 21.56
N CYS A 283 7.48 7.07 20.38
CA CYS A 283 6.15 7.44 19.88
C CYS A 283 5.05 6.87 20.77
N ILE A 284 5.12 5.58 21.14
CA ILE A 284 4.14 4.94 22.02
C ILE A 284 4.12 5.59 23.40
N GLN A 285 5.28 5.85 23.99
CA GLN A 285 5.38 6.53 25.29
C GLN A 285 4.69 7.89 25.24
N ARG A 286 4.96 8.69 24.21
CA ARG A 286 4.31 10.00 24.04
C ARG A 286 2.80 9.90 23.92
N ILE A 287 2.29 8.88 23.22
CA ILE A 287 0.86 8.61 23.10
C ILE A 287 0.29 8.30 24.48
N GLN A 288 0.92 7.40 25.24
CA GLN A 288 0.50 7.02 26.60
C GLN A 288 0.52 8.21 27.58
N ASP A 289 1.46 9.13 27.44
CA ASP A 289 1.57 10.32 28.29
C ASP A 289 0.43 11.32 28.05
N ASN A 290 -0.23 11.29 26.88
CA ASN A 290 -1.23 12.29 26.47
C ASN A 290 -2.63 11.73 26.22
N TYR A 291 -2.77 10.42 25.98
CA TYR A 291 -4.02 9.75 25.63
C TYR A 291 -4.13 8.39 26.32
N SER A 292 -5.36 7.98 26.61
CA SER A 292 -5.66 6.61 27.00
C SER A 292 -5.76 5.73 25.77
N ILE A 293 -4.98 4.64 25.74
CA ILE A 293 -5.04 3.64 24.66
C ILE A 293 -6.23 2.74 24.92
N ILE A 294 -7.15 2.67 23.94
CA ILE A 294 -8.39 1.87 24.02
C ILE A 294 -8.13 0.45 23.55
N SER A 295 -7.34 0.30 22.50
CA SER A 295 -6.96 -1.00 21.95
C SER A 295 -5.58 -0.93 21.32
N TYR A 296 -4.97 -2.09 21.15
CA TYR A 296 -3.72 -2.25 20.42
C TYR A 296 -3.81 -3.50 19.56
N ASP A 297 -3.50 -3.38 18.28
CA ASP A 297 -3.38 -4.51 17.37
C ASP A 297 -2.15 -4.36 16.45
N PHE A 298 -1.78 -5.45 15.78
CA PHE A 298 -0.56 -5.49 14.97
C PHE A 298 -0.69 -4.75 13.62
N GLU A 299 -1.91 -4.56 13.10
CA GLU A 299 -2.14 -3.91 11.80
C GLU A 299 -2.24 -2.39 11.95
N ASP A 300 -3.04 -1.91 12.90
CA ASP A 300 -3.38 -0.50 13.09
C ASP A 300 -2.60 0.15 14.24
N GLY A 301 -1.95 -0.64 15.10
CA GLY A 301 -1.14 -0.16 16.21
C GLY A 301 -1.96 0.28 17.42
N ALA A 302 -1.53 1.36 18.09
CA ALA A 302 -2.20 1.89 19.27
C ALA A 302 -3.40 2.76 18.87
N THR A 303 -4.60 2.41 19.31
CA THR A 303 -5.82 3.18 19.05
C THR A 303 -6.20 4.05 20.24
N ILE A 304 -6.40 5.33 19.98
CA ILE A 304 -6.84 6.34 20.94
C ILE A 304 -8.18 6.92 20.49
N GLU A 305 -8.99 7.38 21.45
CA GLU A 305 -10.09 8.30 21.15
C GLU A 305 -9.52 9.72 21.15
N TYR A 306 -9.50 10.34 19.97
CA TYR A 306 -8.95 11.67 19.77
C TYR A 306 -9.97 12.78 20.04
N ASP A 307 -11.24 12.49 19.74
CA ASP A 307 -12.40 13.34 19.99
C ASP A 307 -13.63 12.44 20.09
N SER A 308 -14.73 12.90 20.69
CA SER A 308 -15.95 12.12 20.99
C SER A 308 -16.34 11.16 19.86
N ASN A 309 -16.14 9.86 20.03
CA ASN A 309 -16.43 8.79 19.06
C ASN A 309 -15.63 8.87 17.74
N PHE A 310 -14.45 9.48 17.78
CA PHE A 310 -13.46 9.56 16.70
C PHE A 310 -12.14 8.96 17.15
N PHE A 311 -11.74 7.90 16.47
CA PHE A 311 -10.59 7.09 16.83
C PHE A 311 -9.44 7.32 15.86
N VAL A 312 -8.25 7.40 16.43
CA VAL A 312 -7.00 7.51 15.70
C VAL A 312 -6.14 6.31 16.10
N SER A 313 -5.86 5.43 15.15
CA SER A 313 -4.91 4.33 15.33
C SER A 313 -3.56 4.73 14.76
N ILE A 314 -2.51 4.56 15.57
CA ILE A 314 -1.15 4.94 15.24
C ILE A 314 -0.26 3.71 15.25
N ARG A 315 0.33 3.41 14.09
CA ARG A 315 1.37 2.39 13.96
C ARG A 315 2.68 3.08 13.57
N CYS A 316 3.68 2.94 14.43
CA CYS A 316 5.02 3.47 14.23
C CYS A 316 5.98 2.31 13.96
N THR A 317 6.78 2.46 12.91
CA THR A 317 7.96 1.62 12.64
C THR A 317 9.18 2.52 12.53
N SER A 318 10.37 1.94 12.40
CA SER A 318 11.62 2.69 12.25
C SER A 318 11.67 3.60 11.01
N GLU A 319 10.82 3.35 10.00
CA GLU A 319 10.85 4.08 8.72
C GLU A 319 9.50 4.66 8.30
N GLN A 320 8.42 4.34 9.04
CA GLN A 320 7.08 4.80 8.72
C GLN A 320 6.24 5.11 9.95
N ILE A 321 5.31 6.04 9.75
CA ILE A 321 4.16 6.24 10.64
C ILE A 321 2.90 6.08 9.81
N GLN A 322 2.00 5.22 10.30
CA GLN A 322 0.65 5.07 9.77
C GLN A 322 -0.34 5.67 10.76
N ILE A 323 -1.24 6.51 10.25
CA ILE A 323 -2.30 7.13 11.02
C ILE A 323 -3.63 6.76 10.36
N LYS A 324 -4.38 5.89 11.02
CA LYS A 324 -5.72 5.50 10.60
C LYS A 324 -6.77 6.27 11.37
N LEU A 325 -7.68 6.89 10.63
CA LEU A 325 -8.83 7.61 11.16
C LEU A 325 -10.06 6.75 11.02
N GLN A 326 -10.85 6.64 12.08
CA GLN A 326 -12.14 5.95 12.12
C GLN A 326 -13.12 6.72 13.01
N ALA A 327 -14.41 6.51 12.77
CA ALA A 327 -15.46 7.00 13.65
C ALA A 327 -16.34 5.81 14.07
N GLU A 328 -17.00 5.91 15.22
CA GLU A 328 -17.98 4.91 15.64
C GLU A 328 -19.12 4.77 14.61
N TYR A 329 -19.54 5.90 14.04
CA TYR A 329 -20.62 5.95 13.07
C TYR A 329 -20.15 6.49 11.72
N ASP A 330 -20.34 5.70 10.66
CA ASP A 330 -19.92 6.01 9.28
C ASP A 330 -20.36 7.40 8.80
N PHE A 331 -21.59 7.82 9.13
CA PHE A 331 -22.14 9.12 8.70
C PHE A 331 -21.49 10.33 9.37
N THR A 332 -20.74 10.13 10.46
CA THR A 332 -20.00 11.20 11.15
C THR A 332 -18.55 11.31 10.68
N PHE A 333 -18.05 10.26 10.02
CA PHE A 333 -16.64 10.11 9.68
C PHE A 333 -16.10 11.30 8.87
N SER A 334 -16.71 11.62 7.73
CA SER A 334 -16.16 12.64 6.82
C SER A 334 -16.02 14.01 7.49
N LYS A 335 -17.01 14.42 8.29
CA LYS A 335 -16.98 15.71 9.01
C LYS A 335 -15.81 15.77 9.98
N LYS A 336 -15.56 14.69 10.72
CA LYS A 336 -14.43 14.58 11.67
C LYS A 336 -13.10 14.48 10.95
N ALA A 337 -13.01 13.66 9.90
CA ALA A 337 -11.81 13.47 9.09
C ALA A 337 -11.34 14.77 8.42
N ILE A 338 -12.25 15.62 7.91
CA ILE A 338 -11.92 16.91 7.30
C ILE A 338 -11.23 17.87 8.29
N ASN A 339 -11.58 17.79 9.58
CA ASN A 339 -11.02 18.65 10.62
C ASN A 339 -9.70 18.12 11.19
N PHE A 340 -9.33 16.87 10.89
CA PHE A 340 -8.09 16.28 11.35
C PHE A 340 -6.92 16.68 10.43
N SER A 341 -5.81 17.11 11.04
CA SER A 341 -4.59 17.48 10.30
C SER A 341 -3.48 16.45 10.55
N PRO A 342 -3.22 15.52 9.61
CA PRO A 342 -2.24 14.46 9.82
C PRO A 342 -0.81 15.01 9.99
N LEU A 343 -0.45 16.06 9.25
CA LEU A 343 0.87 16.68 9.37
C LEU A 343 1.09 17.33 10.74
N LYS A 344 0.07 18.02 11.30
CA LYS A 344 0.17 18.59 12.65
C LYS A 344 0.31 17.49 13.71
N PHE A 345 -0.47 16.42 13.56
CA PHE A 345 -0.41 15.28 14.48
C PHE A 345 0.97 14.60 14.44
N ILE A 346 1.52 14.33 13.26
CA ILE A 346 2.86 13.74 13.14
C ILE A 346 3.92 14.69 13.69
N THR A 347 3.84 15.97 13.37
CA THR A 347 4.79 16.96 13.88
C THR A 347 4.77 17.00 15.41
N TRP A 348 3.60 16.88 16.02
CA TRP A 348 3.48 16.72 17.48
C TRP A 348 4.10 15.41 17.95
N LEU A 349 3.78 14.28 17.30
CA LEU A 349 4.24 12.94 17.71
C LEU A 349 5.76 12.85 17.73
N ILE A 350 6.43 13.37 16.70
CA ILE A 350 7.89 13.32 16.56
C ILE A 350 8.63 14.48 17.24
N LYS A 351 7.94 15.43 17.88
CA LYS A 351 8.60 16.65 18.39
C LYS A 351 9.59 16.35 19.52
N GLY A 352 10.88 16.50 19.28
CA GLY A 352 11.92 16.27 20.31
C GLY A 352 12.33 14.79 20.45
N ILE A 353 11.88 13.98 19.49
CA ILE A 353 12.54 12.76 19.02
C ILE A 353 13.47 13.26 17.91
#